data_AF-A0A9D5RYI9-F1
#
_entry.id   AF-A0A9D5RYI9-F1
#
_cell.length_a   1.000
_cell.length_b   1.000
_cell.length_c   1.000
_cell.angle_alpha   90.00
_cell.angle_beta   90.00
_cell.angle_gamma   90.00
#
_symmetry.space_group_name_H-M   'P 1'
#
loop_
_entity.id
_entity.type
_entity.pdbx_description
1 polymer ?
#
loop_
_entity_poly.entity_id
_entity_poly.type
_entity_poly.pdbx_seq_one_letter_code
_entity_poly.pdbx_strand_id
1 'polypeptide(L)'
;MKKYIMPILSALLVGFLLAKFMINQYDKKENLKTVFNSYETLYFIQQGVYSTKESMEKNMSDFAYYIYNIENDKYYTYIGITKTKENSDKLKGFYEKLGYITYIKEINVDNIGFVEILNQYDQLLETTEDENTIKAICSQVLSKYEELILNEREN
;
A
#
# COMPACT_ATOMS: atom_id res chain seq x y z
N MET A 1 -15.41 -13.73 58.67
CA MET A 1 -15.72 -12.82 57.54
C MET A 1 -15.13 -11.42 57.69
N LYS A 2 -15.29 -10.72 58.83
CA LYS A 2 -14.74 -9.34 59.03
C LYS A 2 -13.23 -9.19 58.79
N LYS A 3 -12.40 -10.20 59.11
CA LYS A 3 -10.93 -10.16 58.91
C LYS A 3 -10.48 -10.19 57.44
N TYR A 4 -11.35 -10.64 56.53
CA TYR A 4 -11.07 -10.71 55.09
C TYR A 4 -11.63 -9.52 54.31
N ILE A 5 -12.50 -8.71 54.92
CA ILE A 5 -13.06 -7.51 54.29
C ILE A 5 -11.96 -6.46 54.06
N MET A 6 -11.04 -6.31 55.00
CA MET A 6 -9.92 -5.36 54.91
C MET A 6 -8.96 -5.65 53.73
N PRO A 7 -8.46 -6.88 53.53
CA PRO A 7 -7.62 -7.17 52.36
C PRO A 7 -8.39 -7.08 51.04
N ILE A 8 -9.69 -7.41 51.01
CA ILE A 8 -10.54 -7.26 49.80
C ILE A 8 -10.69 -5.79 49.40
N LEU A 9 -10.98 -4.91 50.35
CA LEU A 9 -11.03 -3.46 50.11
C LEU A 9 -9.69 -2.90 49.63
N SER A 10 -8.59 -3.39 50.19
CA SER A 10 -7.24 -3.00 49.78
C SER A 10 -6.94 -3.42 48.34
N ALA A 11 -7.31 -4.64 47.96
CA ALA A 11 -7.14 -5.14 46.59
C ALA A 11 -7.99 -4.37 45.58
N LEU A 12 -9.23 -4.04 45.91
CA LEU A 12 -10.11 -3.22 45.07
C LEU A 12 -9.55 -1.81 44.87
N LEU A 13 -8.99 -1.21 45.93
CA LEU A 13 -8.40 0.12 45.87
C LEU A 13 -7.15 0.14 45.00
N VAL A 14 -6.28 -0.87 45.11
CA VAL A 14 -5.10 -1.03 44.25
C VAL A 14 -5.51 -1.26 42.80
N GLY A 15 -6.48 -2.15 42.54
CA GLY A 15 -6.99 -2.41 41.19
C GLY A 15 -7.59 -1.15 40.55
N PHE A 16 -8.36 -0.38 41.31
CA PHE A 16 -8.91 0.90 40.85
C PHE A 16 -7.82 1.92 40.52
N LEU A 17 -6.79 2.04 41.38
CA LEU A 17 -5.67 2.94 41.13
C LEU A 17 -4.87 2.54 39.87
N LEU A 18 -4.64 1.24 39.65
CA LEU A 18 -3.96 0.73 38.46
C LEU A 18 -4.78 0.94 37.19
N ALA A 19 -6.09 0.66 37.24
CA ALA A 19 -6.99 0.91 36.12
C ALA A 19 -7.04 2.41 35.76
N LYS A 20 -7.16 3.27 36.78
CA LYS A 20 -7.14 4.73 36.60
C LYS A 20 -5.78 5.22 36.07
N PHE A 21 -4.68 4.67 36.56
CA PHE A 21 -3.34 4.97 36.05
C PHE A 21 -3.23 4.60 34.57
N MET A 22 -3.66 3.39 34.20
CA MET A 22 -3.63 2.94 32.80
C MET A 22 -4.50 3.83 31.90
N ILE A 23 -5.73 4.14 32.30
CA ILE A 23 -6.64 5.00 31.52
C ILE A 23 -6.10 6.43 31.41
N ASN A 24 -5.54 6.99 32.47
CA ASN A 24 -4.94 8.34 32.45
C ASN A 24 -3.75 8.46 31.49
N GLN A 25 -3.09 7.34 31.15
CA GLN A 25 -2.06 7.34 30.10
C GLN A 25 -2.66 7.53 28.70
N TYR A 26 -3.91 7.11 28.48
CA TYR A 26 -4.63 7.32 27.21
C TYR A 26 -5.22 8.72 27.06
N ASP A 27 -5.56 9.40 28.18
CA ASP A 27 -6.12 10.77 28.14
C ASP A 27 -5.08 11.84 27.77
N LYS A 28 -3.78 11.53 27.85
CA LYS A 28 -2.70 12.39 27.35
C LYS A 28 -2.55 12.24 25.82
N LYS A 29 -3.62 12.56 25.09
CA LYS A 29 -3.66 12.54 23.61
C LYS A 29 -2.60 13.43 22.94
N GLU A 30 -1.99 14.37 23.65
CA GLU A 30 -0.93 15.24 23.11
C GLU A 30 0.43 14.55 22.87
N ASN A 31 0.66 13.35 23.43
CA ASN A 31 1.93 12.62 23.24
C ASN A 31 1.75 11.22 22.63
N LEU A 32 0.57 10.93 22.07
CA LEU A 32 0.44 9.85 21.11
C LEU A 32 1.08 10.34 19.81
N LYS A 33 2.36 10.02 19.59
CA LYS A 33 2.88 10.03 18.22
C LYS A 33 2.00 9.06 17.43
N THR A 34 1.15 9.59 16.56
CA THR A 34 0.45 8.80 15.56
C THR A 34 1.52 8.15 14.69
N VAL A 35 1.90 6.91 15.00
CA VAL A 35 2.79 6.09 14.15
C VAL A 35 2.03 5.50 12.96
N PHE A 36 0.69 5.61 12.97
CA PHE A 36 -0.12 5.45 11.78
C PHE A 36 0.03 6.72 10.92
N ASN A 37 1.07 6.76 10.09
CA ASN A 37 0.87 7.38 8.78
C ASN A 37 -0.21 6.53 8.11
N SER A 38 -1.40 7.08 7.90
CA SER A 38 -2.49 6.38 7.20
C SER A 38 -2.12 6.07 5.75
N TYR A 39 -1.10 6.76 5.23
CA TYR A 39 -0.56 6.58 3.91
C TYR A 39 0.72 5.74 3.93
N GLU A 40 0.79 4.78 3.03
CA GLU A 40 1.99 4.01 2.71
C GLU A 40 2.55 4.50 1.37
N THR A 41 3.86 4.75 1.32
CA THR A 41 4.53 5.16 0.09
C THR A 41 4.84 3.92 -0.75
N LEU A 42 4.28 3.86 -1.94
CA LEU A 42 4.44 2.75 -2.88
C LEU A 42 5.20 3.20 -4.13
N TYR A 43 5.89 2.27 -4.76
CA TYR A 43 6.65 2.47 -5.99
C TYR A 43 5.83 2.03 -7.21
N PHE A 44 5.46 2.99 -8.04
CA PHE A 44 4.75 2.76 -9.30
C PHE A 44 5.74 2.73 -10.45
N ILE A 45 5.64 1.71 -11.30
CA ILE A 45 6.44 1.57 -12.51
C ILE A 45 5.70 2.26 -13.65
N GLN A 46 6.09 3.51 -13.93
CA GLN A 46 5.53 4.33 -14.99
C GLN A 46 6.16 3.98 -16.34
N GLN A 47 5.32 3.73 -17.34
CA GLN A 47 5.77 3.45 -18.71
C GLN A 47 5.77 4.71 -19.59
N GLY A 48 4.75 5.56 -19.47
CA GLY A 48 4.61 6.70 -20.36
C GLY A 48 3.69 7.80 -19.84
N VAL A 49 3.76 8.95 -20.53
CA VAL A 49 2.89 10.10 -20.32
C VAL A 49 2.39 10.56 -21.67
N TYR A 50 1.08 10.59 -21.84
CA TYR A 50 0.44 10.84 -23.14
C TYR A 50 -0.50 12.05 -23.08
N SER A 51 -0.57 12.83 -24.15
CA SER A 51 -1.48 13.99 -24.22
C SER A 51 -2.91 13.62 -24.62
N THR A 52 -3.13 12.42 -25.18
CA THR A 52 -4.44 11.95 -25.62
C THR A 52 -4.67 10.50 -25.24
N LYS A 53 -5.93 10.15 -25.00
CA LYS A 53 -6.35 8.77 -24.68
C LYS A 53 -6.01 7.79 -25.80
N GLU A 54 -6.25 8.18 -27.05
CA GLU A 54 -5.94 7.34 -28.22
C GLU A 54 -4.44 7.00 -28.32
N SER A 55 -3.57 7.99 -28.09
CA SER A 55 -2.12 7.77 -28.09
C SER A 55 -1.70 6.83 -26.96
N MET A 56 -2.27 7.00 -25.78
CA MET A 56 -2.05 6.10 -24.66
C MET A 56 -2.46 4.66 -25.01
N GLU A 57 -3.71 4.43 -25.43
CA GLU A 57 -4.22 3.09 -25.74
C GLU A 57 -3.39 2.39 -26.82
N LYS A 58 -2.96 3.13 -27.85
CA LYS A 58 -2.11 2.60 -28.91
C LYS A 58 -0.73 2.18 -28.42
N ASN A 59 -0.12 2.93 -27.51
CA ASN A 59 1.22 2.61 -27.01
C ASN A 59 1.20 1.58 -25.87
N MET A 60 0.06 1.41 -25.21
CA MET A 60 -0.13 0.45 -24.13
C MET A 60 -0.67 -0.92 -24.60
N SER A 61 -0.88 -1.11 -25.90
CA SER A 61 -1.49 -2.33 -26.47
C SER A 61 -0.73 -3.63 -26.17
N ASP A 62 0.58 -3.52 -25.96
CA ASP A 62 1.45 -4.67 -25.72
C ASP A 62 1.45 -5.12 -24.25
N PHE A 63 0.81 -4.35 -23.37
CA PHE A 63 0.68 -4.68 -21.95
C PHE A 63 -0.67 -5.37 -21.69
N ALA A 64 -0.62 -6.53 -21.04
CA ALA A 64 -1.82 -7.29 -20.69
C ALA A 64 -2.76 -6.52 -19.73
N TYR A 65 -2.19 -5.68 -18.87
CA TYR A 65 -2.92 -4.80 -17.96
C TYR A 65 -2.08 -3.56 -17.68
N TYR A 66 -2.74 -2.42 -17.57
CA TYR A 66 -2.15 -1.16 -17.14
C TYR A 66 -3.24 -0.31 -16.49
N ILE A 67 -2.83 0.62 -15.62
CA ILE A 67 -3.71 1.66 -15.09
C ILE A 67 -3.21 3.02 -15.55
N TYR A 68 -4.06 4.02 -15.50
CA TYR A 68 -3.65 5.39 -15.79
C TYR A 68 -4.31 6.41 -14.86
N ASN A 69 -3.60 7.51 -14.61
CA ASN A 69 -4.12 8.68 -13.92
C ASN A 69 -4.07 9.88 -14.85
N ILE A 70 -5.06 10.77 -14.73
CA ILE A 70 -5.09 12.05 -15.47
C ILE A 70 -4.55 13.14 -14.54
N GLU A 71 -3.39 13.71 -14.89
CA GLU A 71 -2.78 14.84 -14.18
C GLU A 71 -2.41 15.91 -15.22
N ASN A 72 -2.85 17.16 -15.03
CA ASN A 72 -2.57 18.28 -15.95
C ASN A 72 -2.90 17.96 -17.43
N ASP A 73 -4.10 17.41 -17.67
CA ASP A 73 -4.59 16.99 -18.99
C ASP A 73 -3.71 15.95 -19.72
N LYS A 74 -2.88 15.22 -18.96
CA LYS A 74 -2.03 14.14 -19.48
C LYS A 74 -2.34 12.83 -18.79
N TYR A 75 -2.21 11.75 -19.55
CA TYR A 75 -2.45 10.37 -19.14
C TYR A 75 -1.13 9.73 -18.72
N TYR A 76 -0.94 9.51 -17.43
CA TYR A 76 0.23 8.83 -16.86
C TYR A 76 -0.08 7.36 -16.71
N THR A 77 0.68 6.49 -17.38
CA THR A 77 0.42 5.05 -17.38
C THR A 77 1.38 4.30 -16.47
N TYR A 78 0.84 3.31 -15.75
CA TYR A 78 1.58 2.48 -14.82
C TYR A 78 1.37 0.99 -15.13
N ILE A 79 2.45 0.24 -15.11
CA ILE A 79 2.53 -1.19 -15.48
C ILE A 79 2.96 -2.09 -14.33
N GLY A 80 3.17 -1.52 -13.15
CA GLY A 80 3.46 -2.28 -11.93
C GLY A 80 3.39 -1.39 -10.70
N ILE A 81 3.12 -2.00 -9.55
CA ILE A 81 3.12 -1.36 -8.23
C ILE A 81 3.84 -2.32 -7.28
N THR A 82 4.68 -1.80 -6.40
CA THR A 82 5.36 -2.57 -5.35
C THR A 82 5.66 -1.69 -4.14
N LYS A 83 5.79 -2.30 -2.96
CA LYS A 83 6.14 -1.61 -1.71
C LYS A 83 7.64 -1.53 -1.50
N THR A 84 8.42 -2.47 -2.03
CA THR A 84 9.86 -2.53 -1.77
C THR A 84 10.67 -1.95 -2.92
N LYS A 85 11.78 -1.30 -2.58
CA LYS A 85 12.72 -0.76 -3.57
C LYS A 85 13.40 -1.87 -4.38
N GLU A 86 13.67 -3.01 -3.74
CA GLU A 86 14.29 -4.16 -4.39
C GLU A 86 13.40 -4.72 -5.50
N ASN A 87 12.10 -4.87 -5.23
CA ASN A 87 11.14 -5.27 -6.24
C ASN A 87 10.94 -4.20 -7.32
N SER A 88 11.00 -2.91 -6.99
CA SER A 88 10.86 -1.86 -8.00
C SER A 88 12.04 -1.86 -8.97
N ASP A 89 13.26 -2.06 -8.47
CA ASP A 89 14.46 -2.24 -9.29
C ASP A 89 14.39 -3.53 -10.13
N LYS A 90 13.87 -4.63 -9.56
CA LYS A 90 13.64 -5.89 -10.28
C LYS A 90 12.64 -5.72 -11.43
N LEU A 91 11.52 -5.06 -11.19
CA LEU A 91 10.51 -4.79 -12.23
C LEU A 91 11.05 -3.86 -13.31
N LYS A 92 11.79 -2.82 -12.92
CA LYS A 92 12.47 -1.94 -13.87
C LYS A 92 13.40 -2.72 -14.78
N GLY A 93 14.28 -3.56 -14.21
CA GLY A 93 15.19 -4.40 -14.98
C GLY A 93 14.48 -5.43 -15.86
N PHE A 94 13.34 -5.97 -15.39
CA PHE A 94 12.50 -6.86 -16.18
C PHE A 94 11.94 -6.16 -17.43
N TYR A 95 11.36 -4.97 -17.29
CA TYR A 95 10.82 -4.22 -18.43
C TYR A 95 11.91 -3.66 -19.35
N GLU A 96 13.07 -3.28 -18.82
CA GLU A 96 14.23 -2.88 -19.61
C GLU A 96 14.73 -4.01 -20.52
N LYS A 97 14.77 -5.26 -20.01
CA LYS A 97 15.10 -6.45 -20.83
C LYS A 97 14.11 -6.69 -21.96
N LEU A 98 12.84 -6.32 -21.76
CA LEU A 98 11.80 -6.38 -22.77
C LEU A 98 11.85 -5.19 -23.77
N GLY A 99 12.76 -4.24 -23.57
CA GLY A 99 12.95 -3.08 -24.45
C GLY A 99 12.14 -1.85 -24.07
N TYR A 100 11.50 -1.84 -22.89
CA TYR A 100 10.73 -0.70 -22.42
C TYR A 100 11.54 0.22 -21.50
N ILE A 101 11.40 1.53 -21.70
CA ILE A 101 11.94 2.53 -20.78
C ILE A 101 10.89 2.79 -19.70
N THR A 102 11.26 2.64 -18.43
CA THR A 102 10.35 2.82 -17.29
C THR A 102 10.93 3.76 -16.25
N TYR A 103 10.04 4.39 -15.47
CA TYR A 103 10.38 5.31 -14.39
C TYR A 103 9.70 4.86 -13.10
N ILE A 104 10.33 5.10 -11.95
CA ILE A 104 9.75 4.81 -10.66
C ILE A 104 9.14 6.10 -10.10
N LYS A 105 7.84 6.09 -9.81
CA LYS A 105 7.12 7.19 -9.17
C LYS A 105 6.66 6.74 -7.78
N GLU A 106 7.01 7.51 -6.76
CA GLU A 106 6.54 7.28 -5.39
C GLU A 106 5.14 7.89 -5.22
N ILE A 107 4.18 7.08 -4.79
CA ILE A 107 2.79 7.49 -4.58
C ILE A 107 2.35 7.05 -3.19
N ASN A 108 1.79 7.98 -2.43
CA ASN A 108 1.20 7.73 -1.12
C ASN A 108 -0.22 7.16 -1.28
N VAL A 109 -0.45 5.96 -0.77
CA VAL A 109 -1.73 5.25 -0.84
C VAL A 109 -2.27 5.02 0.56
N ASP A 110 -3.48 5.51 0.82
CA ASP A 110 -4.20 5.40 2.10
C ASP A 110 -5.29 4.33 1.98
N ASN A 111 -4.88 3.06 1.83
CA ASN A 111 -5.78 1.91 1.83
C ASN A 111 -5.04 0.67 2.35
N ILE A 112 -5.33 0.33 3.61
CA ILE A 112 -4.67 -0.79 4.31
C ILE A 112 -4.95 -2.12 3.61
N GLY A 113 -6.17 -2.33 3.10
CA GLY A 113 -6.55 -3.57 2.42
C GLY A 113 -5.72 -3.82 1.16
N PHE A 114 -5.51 -2.79 0.34
CA PHE A 114 -4.64 -2.88 -0.83
C PHE A 114 -3.18 -3.12 -0.42
N VAL A 115 -2.68 -2.42 0.60
CA VAL A 115 -1.28 -2.58 1.07
C VAL A 115 -1.03 -4.01 1.57
N GLU A 116 -1.97 -4.62 2.28
CA GLU A 116 -1.86 -6.01 2.72
C GLU A 116 -1.81 -7.00 1.55
N ILE A 117 -2.65 -6.79 0.54
CA ILE A 117 -2.64 -7.58 -0.70
C ILE A 117 -1.30 -7.41 -1.43
N LEU A 118 -0.82 -6.18 -1.53
CA LEU A 118 0.45 -5.87 -2.19
C LEU A 118 1.63 -6.57 -1.52
N ASN A 119 1.67 -6.61 -0.18
CA ASN A 119 2.73 -7.32 0.55
C ASN A 119 2.80 -8.81 0.18
N GLN A 120 1.66 -9.47 -0.04
CA GLN A 120 1.64 -10.88 -0.44
C GLN A 120 2.21 -11.07 -1.84
N TYR A 121 1.83 -10.21 -2.78
CA TYR A 121 2.37 -10.25 -4.14
C TYR A 121 3.85 -9.86 -4.19
N ASP A 122 4.31 -8.94 -3.35
CA ASP A 122 5.73 -8.57 -3.27
C ASP A 122 6.61 -9.75 -2.83
N GLN A 123 6.16 -10.57 -1.88
CA GLN A 123 6.88 -11.78 -1.48
C GLN A 123 6.98 -12.81 -2.62
N LEU A 124 5.90 -12.96 -3.40
CA LEU A 124 5.91 -13.81 -4.60
C LEU A 124 6.84 -13.24 -5.66
N LEU A 125 6.82 -11.92 -5.83
CA LEU A 125 7.66 -11.20 -6.79
C LEU A 125 9.14 -11.32 -6.43
N GLU A 126 9.51 -11.27 -5.16
CA GLU A 126 10.89 -11.45 -4.69
C GLU A 126 11.46 -12.81 -5.09
N THR A 127 10.66 -13.87 -4.92
CA THR A 127 11.10 -15.26 -5.06
C THR A 127 11.00 -15.81 -6.49
N THR A 128 10.22 -15.18 -7.36
CA THR A 128 10.01 -15.66 -8.73
C THR A 128 11.00 -15.05 -9.74
N GLU A 129 11.52 -15.86 -10.65
CA GLU A 129 12.30 -15.40 -11.81
C GLU A 129 11.57 -15.63 -13.14
N ASP A 130 10.41 -16.29 -13.11
CA ASP A 130 9.64 -16.62 -14.31
C ASP A 130 8.92 -15.38 -14.85
N GLU A 131 9.23 -15.02 -16.10
CA GLU A 131 8.73 -13.80 -16.75
C GLU A 131 7.20 -13.76 -16.86
N ASN A 132 6.56 -14.90 -17.11
CA ASN A 132 5.10 -14.96 -17.22
C ASN A 132 4.43 -14.77 -15.86
N THR A 133 5.02 -15.34 -14.82
CA THR A 133 4.59 -15.17 -13.44
C THR A 133 4.73 -13.71 -13.00
N ILE A 134 5.85 -13.06 -13.33
CA ILE A 134 6.04 -11.63 -13.05
C ILE A 134 4.94 -10.79 -13.71
N LYS A 135 4.67 -11.01 -15.01
CA LYS A 135 3.59 -10.30 -15.72
C LYS A 135 2.23 -10.52 -15.06
N ALA A 136 1.92 -11.77 -14.68
CA ALA A 136 0.66 -12.11 -14.05
C ALA A 136 0.50 -11.42 -12.67
N ILE A 137 1.57 -11.37 -11.86
CA ILE A 137 1.59 -10.66 -10.59
C ILE A 137 1.32 -9.17 -10.81
N CYS A 138 2.05 -8.53 -11.74
CA CYS A 138 1.85 -7.12 -12.04
C CYS A 138 0.40 -6.83 -12.46
N SER A 139 -0.18 -7.62 -13.37
CA SER A 139 -1.57 -7.45 -13.79
C SER A 139 -2.56 -7.61 -12.64
N GLN A 140 -2.36 -8.59 -11.76
CA GLN A 140 -3.25 -8.80 -10.61
C GLN A 140 -3.16 -7.66 -9.60
N VAL A 141 -1.95 -7.18 -9.30
CA VAL A 141 -1.75 -6.03 -8.40
C VAL A 141 -2.43 -4.78 -8.96
N LEU A 142 -2.23 -4.49 -10.24
CA LEU A 142 -2.84 -3.34 -10.90
C LEU A 142 -4.37 -3.41 -10.91
N SER A 143 -4.93 -4.59 -11.21
CA SER A 143 -6.38 -4.81 -11.18
C SER A 143 -6.95 -4.59 -9.78
N LYS A 144 -6.26 -5.07 -8.74
CA LYS A 144 -6.67 -4.84 -7.34
C LYS A 144 -6.56 -3.38 -6.92
N TYR A 145 -5.55 -2.67 -7.40
CA TYR A 145 -5.42 -1.23 -7.17
C TYR A 145 -6.60 -0.46 -7.79
N GLU A 146 -6.95 -0.77 -9.04
CA GLU A 146 -8.08 -0.13 -9.72
C GLU A 146 -9.41 -0.41 -9.00
N GLU A 147 -9.65 -1.68 -8.63
CA GLU A 147 -10.85 -2.11 -7.91
C GLU A 147 -11.02 -1.41 -6.55
N LEU A 148 -9.95 -1.34 -5.76
CA LEU A 148 -10.01 -0.88 -4.36
C LEU A 148 -9.74 0.61 -4.18
N ILE A 149 -9.11 1.27 -5.15
CA ILE A 149 -8.66 2.67 -4.99
C ILE A 149 -9.30 3.59 -6.01
N LEU A 150 -9.34 3.20 -7.28
CA LEU A 150 -9.87 4.06 -8.34
C LEU A 150 -11.41 4.02 -8.35
N ASN A 151 -12.01 2.83 -8.28
CA ASN A 151 -13.46 2.69 -8.28
C ASN A 151 -14.13 3.14 -6.96
N GLU A 152 -13.42 3.10 -5.84
CA GLU A 152 -13.91 3.68 -4.57
C GLU A 152 -14.02 5.21 -4.63
N ARG A 153 -13.24 5.88 -5.48
CA ARG A 153 -13.26 7.35 -5.62
C ARG A 153 -14.29 7.87 -6.61
N GLU A 154 -14.86 6.99 -7.44
CA GLU A 154 -15.93 7.33 -8.39
C GLU A 154 -17.36 7.11 -7.82
N ASN A 155 -17.49 6.54 -6.61
CA ASN A 155 -18.75 6.38 -5.88
C ASN A 155 -18.86 7.37 -4.71
#